data_AF-A0A2M7NPQ5-F1
#
_entry.id   AF-A0A2M7NPQ5-F1
#
_cell.length_a   1.000
_cell.length_b   1.000
_cell.length_c   1.000
_cell.angle_alpha   90.00
_cell.angle_beta   90.00
_cell.angle_gamma   90.00
#
_symmetry.space_group_name_H-M   'P 1'
#
loop_
_entity.id
_entity.type
_entity.pdbx_description
1 polymer ?
#
loop_
_entity_poly.entity_id
_entity_poly.type
_entity_poly.pdbx_seq_one_letter_code
_entity_poly.pdbx_strand_id
1 'polypeptide(L)' 'MKPIFFLFFLISIFVNAQEIAILKYNGGGDWYANPTALPNLIDFTNKNCKTAISKNPTSVAVGSE' A
#
# COMPACT_ATOMS: atom_id res chain seq x y z
N MET A 1 11.35 10.87 33.48
CA MET A 1 10.71 9.72 32.81
C MET A 1 9.47 10.11 32.01
N LYS A 2 8.49 10.85 32.58
CA LYS A 2 7.32 11.38 31.85
C LYS A 2 7.60 12.13 30.53
N PRO A 3 8.61 13.03 30.44
CA PRO A 3 8.88 13.74 29.17
C PRO A 3 9.45 12.83 28.07
N ILE A 4 10.15 11.75 28.43
CA ILE A 4 10.71 10.78 27.48
C ILE A 4 9.58 9.96 26.84
N PHE A 5 8.57 9.57 27.63
CA PHE A 5 7.39 8.87 27.13
C PHE A 5 6.59 9.74 26.14
N PHE A 6 6.48 11.04 26.45
CA PHE A 6 5.82 12.02 25.57
C PHE A 6 6.60 12.23 24.26
N LEU A 7 7.94 12.27 24.32
CA LEU A 7 8.79 12.35 23.14
C LEU A 7 8.65 11.11 22.24
N PHE A 8 8.55 9.92 22.84
CA PHE A 8 8.34 8.68 22.09
C PHE A 8 6.99 8.64 21.38
N PHE A 9 5.94 9.20 22.02
CA PHE A 9 4.62 9.34 21.40
C PHE A 9 4.62 10.28 20.19
N LEU A 10 5.41 11.34 20.21
CA LEU A 10 5.55 12.29 19.11
C LEU A 10 6.29 11.73 17.87
N ILE A 11 7.05 10.63 18.03
CA ILE A 11 7.75 9.98 16.92
C ILE A 11 6.82 8.99 16.19
N SER A 12 5.85 8.40 16.88
CA SER A 12 4.90 7.43 16.32
C SER A 12 3.86 8.03 15.37
N ILE A 13 3.83 9.35 15.15
CA ILE A 13 2.85 10.01 14.28
C ILE A 13 3.25 9.98 12.79
N PHE A 14 4.50 9.63 12.47
CA PHE A 14 5.05 9.66 11.10
C PHE A 14 5.17 8.27 10.45
N VAL A 15 4.17 7.41 10.61
CA VAL A 15 4.14 6.08 9.98
C VAL A 15 3.30 6.12 8.71
N ASN A 16 3.88 5.65 7.60
CA ASN A 16 3.16 5.40 6.35
C ASN A 16 2.53 4.00 6.38
N ALA A 17 1.33 3.88 5.82
CA ALA A 17 0.66 2.58 5.65
C ALA A 17 1.24 1.82 4.44
N GLN A 18 0.85 0.54 4.29
CA GLN A 18 1.21 -0.25 3.11
C GLN A 18 0.43 0.24 1.88
N GLU A 19 1.06 0.15 0.70
CA GLU A 19 0.47 0.47 -0.60
C GLU A 19 0.66 -0.68 -1.59
N ILE A 20 -0.21 -0.76 -2.61
CA ILE A 20 -0.13 -1.75 -3.67
C ILE A 20 0.07 -1.06 -5.02
N ALA A 21 1.09 -1.50 -5.75
CA ALA A 21 1.40 -1.00 -7.09
C ALA A 21 1.36 -2.13 -8.14
N ILE A 22 0.93 -1.76 -9.33
CA ILE A 22 0.86 -2.56 -10.55
C ILE A 22 2.18 -2.34 -11.30
N LEU A 23 3.04 -3.36 -11.36
CA LEU A 23 4.33 -3.25 -12.04
C LEU A 23 4.15 -3.42 -13.55
N LYS A 24 4.54 -2.39 -14.30
CA LYS A 24 4.60 -2.35 -15.75
C LYS A 24 6.04 -2.63 -16.20
N TYR A 25 6.29 -3.82 -16.77
CA TYR A 25 7.60 -4.17 -17.34
C TYR A 25 7.56 -4.12 -18.87
N ASN A 26 8.30 -4.94 -19.63
CA ASN A 26 8.24 -4.94 -21.12
C ASN A 26 7.87 -6.32 -21.70
N GLY A 27 7.66 -7.34 -20.86
CA GLY A 27 7.22 -8.67 -21.30
C GLY A 27 5.72 -8.70 -21.55
N GLY A 28 5.29 -8.62 -22.80
CA GLY A 28 3.89 -8.65 -23.18
C GLY A 28 3.20 -9.97 -22.77
N GLY A 29 2.29 -9.89 -21.81
CA GLY A 29 1.42 -11.01 -21.45
C GLY A 29 0.52 -10.67 -20.27
N ASP A 30 -0.74 -10.32 -20.56
CA ASP A 30 -1.90 -10.36 -19.64
C ASP A 30 -1.72 -9.81 -18.22
N TRP A 31 -0.91 -8.76 -18.04
CA TRP A 31 -0.36 -8.38 -16.72
C TRP A 31 -1.37 -8.28 -15.58
N TYR A 32 -2.62 -7.92 -15.86
CA TYR A 32 -3.71 -7.92 -14.88
C TYR A 32 -5.04 -8.19 -15.58
N ALA A 33 -5.23 -9.42 -16.08
CA ALA A 33 -6.41 -9.82 -16.84
C ALA A 33 -7.77 -9.51 -16.17
N ASN A 34 -7.79 -9.31 -14.84
CA ASN A 34 -8.99 -8.90 -14.10
C ASN A 34 -8.76 -7.55 -13.39
N PRO A 35 -9.35 -6.44 -13.88
CA PRO A 35 -9.20 -5.12 -13.27
C PRO A 35 -9.80 -5.02 -11.86
N THR A 36 -10.65 -5.98 -11.46
CA THR A 36 -11.30 -5.99 -10.14
C THR A 36 -10.52 -6.77 -9.08
N ALA A 37 -9.52 -7.56 -9.47
CA ALA A 37 -8.81 -8.45 -8.53
C ALA A 37 -8.11 -7.68 -7.40
N LEU A 38 -7.39 -6.61 -7.74
CA LEU A 38 -6.68 -5.78 -6.75
C LEU A 38 -7.64 -4.97 -5.86
N PRO A 39 -8.64 -4.23 -6.38
CA PRO A 39 -9.63 -3.57 -5.53
C PRO A 39 -10.33 -4.51 -4.54
N ASN A 40 -10.69 -5.73 -4.98
CA ASN A 40 -11.34 -6.71 -4.10
C ASN A 40 -10.39 -7.22 -3.01
N LEU A 41 -9.12 -7.47 -3.35
CA LEU A 41 -8.09 -7.85 -2.37
C LEU A 41 -7.83 -6.74 -1.36
N ILE A 42 -7.77 -5.48 -1.82
CA ILE A 42 -7.60 -4.31 -0.96
C ILE A 42 -8.77 -4.19 0.02
N ASP A 43 -10.00 -4.28 -0.47
CA ASP A 43 -11.19 -4.21 0.38
C ASP A 43 -11.24 -5.35 1.40
N PHE A 44 -10.89 -6.57 0.99
CA PHE A 44 -10.79 -7.70 1.91
C PHE A 44 -9.73 -7.47 3.00
N THR A 45 -8.53 -7.02 2.61
CA THR A 45 -7.41 -6.81 3.55
C THR A 45 -7.70 -5.65 4.50
N ASN A 46 -8.22 -4.53 4.00
CA ASN A 46 -8.63 -3.39 4.84
C ASN A 46 -9.70 -3.80 5.86
N LYS A 47 -10.65 -4.66 5.46
CA LYS A 47 -11.71 -5.15 6.34
C LYS A 47 -11.21 -6.14 7.40
N ASN A 48 -10.39 -7.12 7.01
CA ASN A 48 -10.04 -8.25 7.89
C ASN A 48 -8.74 -8.04 8.66
N CYS A 49 -7.77 -7.34 8.06
CA CYS A 49 -6.45 -7.08 8.64
C CYS A 49 -6.31 -5.66 9.21
N LYS A 50 -7.35 -4.82 9.09
CA LYS A 50 -7.36 -3.42 9.55
C LYS A 50 -6.23 -2.58 8.93
N THR A 51 -5.89 -2.86 7.68
CA THR A 51 -4.96 -2.04 6.89
C THR A 51 -5.65 -0.78 6.38
N ALA A 52 -4.86 0.16 5.86
CA ALA A 52 -5.32 1.42 5.27
C ALA A 52 -4.81 1.59 3.83
N ILE A 53 -4.81 0.50 3.05
CA ILE A 53 -4.29 0.48 1.68
C ILE A 53 -5.25 1.28 0.77
N SER A 54 -4.72 2.11 -0.12
CA SER A 54 -5.52 2.83 -1.11
C SER A 54 -6.27 1.88 -2.03
N LYS A 55 -7.57 2.13 -2.25
CA LYS A 55 -8.41 1.32 -3.16
C LYS A 55 -7.99 1.40 -4.63
N ASN A 56 -7.23 2.43 -4.98
CA ASN A 56 -6.79 2.69 -6.36
C ASN A 56 -5.28 2.40 -6.46
N PRO A 57 -4.88 1.18 -6.86
CA PRO A 57 -3.47 0.83 -6.98
C PRO A 57 -2.81 1.63 -8.11
N THR A 58 -1.57 2.05 -7.88
CA THR A 58 -0.81 2.89 -8.84
C THR A 58 -0.05 2.00 -9.82
N SER A 59 0.04 2.37 -11.11
CA SER A 59 0.97 1.70 -12.05
C SER A 59 2.36 2.28 -11.94
N VAL A 60 3.36 1.43 -11.78
CA VAL A 60 4.79 1.79 -11.71
C VAL A 60 5.55 1.14 -12.84
N ALA A 61 6.49 1.86 -13.45
CA ALA A 61 7.32 1.32 -14.51
C ALA A 61 8.60 0.72 -13.90
N VAL A 62 9.18 -0.28 -14.56
CA VAL A 62 10.53 -0.73 -14.17
C VAL A 62 11.50 0.45 -14.27
N GLY A 63 12.19 0.75 -13.17
CA GLY A 63 13.15 1.85 -13.09
C GLY A 63 12.56 3.23 -12.82
N SER A 64 11.26 3.34 -12.46
CA SER A 64 10.72 4.58 -11.90
C SER A 64 11.05 4.66 -10.40
N GLU A 65 11.83 5.67 -10.00
CA GLU A 65 12.00 6.09 -8.60
C GLU A 65 10.88 7.05 -8.17
#